data_AF-A0A7K1TYY4-F1
#
_entry.id   AF-A0A7K1TYY4-F1
#
_cell.length_a   1.000
_cell.length_b   1.000
_cell.length_c   1.000
_cell.angle_alpha   90.00
_cell.angle_beta   90.00
_cell.angle_gamma   90.00
#
_symmetry.space_group_name_H-M   'P 1'
#
loop_
_entity.id
_entity.type
_entity.pdbx_description
1 polymer ?
#
loop_
_entity_poly.entity_id
_entity_poly.type
_entity_poly.pdbx_seq_one_letter_code
_entity_poly.pdbx_strand_id
1 'polypeptide(L)'
;MSQSLSHKIYSNPEFVKQYADSIIANPWNAYYERPASMSLLPEDLKGKSILDAGCGPGIVAKSLLENDGVVTAIDYSDTMVELTRKATEGKARVLAMDLNKGLETFADAEFDIIYCSLVIHYLDDLQYVFGEFARVLKPGGYLVFSTDHPESPALKDKKISGKQMESVYWKSFGIYMDVYHRTWQEIEETLQGSNFHIEQIITPQPTETCKEKYPDEYTFLKENPHFICVRAILTNKVISRNEAIDLVAWNDLASLDINERYDIILDILDEVPVDAADEKYDAEIINFIKFQLLNVTNEYLREILLKIQHVHFAIEGEPMLYEVCACCGYRTIRERGQYDICLNCFWEDDGTAEDDKVSAVNHMSLKDARNNYQQFGACSEEFIKYVNKHPGKYMKG
;
A
#
# COMPACT_ATOMS: atom_id res chain seq x y z
N MET A 1 33.04 -4.71 2.14
CA MET A 1 31.78 -4.87 1.40
C MET A 1 31.81 -6.22 0.74
N SER A 2 30.82 -7.04 1.03
CA SER A 2 30.58 -8.36 0.43
C SER A 2 30.07 -8.20 -0.99
N GLN A 3 30.21 -9.25 -1.79
CA GLN A 3 29.61 -9.34 -3.13
C GLN A 3 28.26 -10.06 -3.03
N SER A 4 27.40 -9.83 -4.02
CA SER A 4 26.17 -10.62 -4.20
C SER A 4 26.46 -12.12 -4.25
N LEU A 5 25.64 -12.94 -3.58
CA LEU A 5 25.81 -14.40 -3.60
C LEU A 5 25.69 -14.99 -5.02
N SER A 6 24.93 -14.34 -5.89
CA SER A 6 24.74 -14.81 -7.25
C SER A 6 25.90 -14.46 -8.20
N HIS A 7 26.88 -13.68 -7.74
CA HIS A 7 28.00 -13.18 -8.55
C HIS A 7 28.77 -14.32 -9.23
N LYS A 8 28.98 -15.43 -8.52
CA LYS A 8 29.68 -16.61 -9.05
C LYS A 8 28.98 -17.19 -10.29
N ILE A 9 27.66 -17.13 -10.33
CA ILE A 9 26.82 -17.71 -11.38
C ILE A 9 26.61 -16.71 -12.53
N TYR A 10 26.17 -15.48 -12.24
CA TYR A 10 25.86 -14.49 -13.29
C TYR A 10 27.07 -13.73 -13.85
N SER A 11 28.28 -14.01 -13.35
CA SER A 11 29.52 -13.62 -14.03
C SER A 11 29.88 -14.53 -15.21
N ASN A 12 29.19 -15.67 -15.38
CA ASN A 12 29.38 -16.56 -16.53
C ASN A 12 28.47 -16.12 -17.69
N PRO A 13 29.02 -15.60 -18.81
CA PRO A 13 28.21 -15.09 -19.91
C PRO A 13 27.33 -16.14 -20.58
N GLU A 14 27.78 -17.40 -20.64
CA GLU A 14 27.00 -18.49 -21.24
C GLU A 14 25.74 -18.78 -20.42
N PHE A 15 25.90 -18.83 -19.09
CA PHE A 15 24.76 -19.01 -18.19
C PHE A 15 23.82 -17.81 -18.25
N VAL A 16 24.35 -16.57 -18.26
CA VAL A 16 23.54 -15.36 -18.38
C VAL A 16 22.68 -15.39 -19.64
N LYS A 17 23.24 -15.82 -20.78
CA LYS A 17 22.49 -15.95 -22.03
C LYS A 17 21.41 -17.02 -21.95
N GLN A 18 21.73 -18.20 -21.43
CA GLN A 18 20.76 -19.28 -21.19
C GLN A 18 19.61 -18.81 -20.29
N TYR A 19 19.95 -18.11 -19.21
CA TYR A 19 18.98 -17.53 -18.28
C TYR A 19 18.11 -16.49 -18.99
N ALA A 20 18.71 -15.55 -19.70
CA ALA A 20 18.01 -14.49 -20.42
C ALA A 20 16.98 -15.04 -21.42
N ASP A 21 17.36 -16.07 -22.19
CA ASP A 21 16.45 -16.74 -23.13
C ASP A 21 15.32 -17.48 -22.40
N SER A 22 15.61 -18.11 -21.26
CA SER A 22 14.63 -18.87 -20.48
C SER A 22 13.56 -17.97 -19.84
N ILE A 23 13.95 -16.87 -19.19
CA ILE A 23 13.03 -16.08 -18.36
C ILE A 23 11.96 -15.31 -19.15
N ILE A 24 12.07 -15.27 -20.48
CA ILE A 24 11.04 -14.73 -21.37
C ILE A 24 9.73 -15.51 -21.20
N ALA A 25 9.82 -16.85 -21.07
CA ALA A 25 8.65 -17.73 -20.97
C ALA A 25 8.69 -18.70 -19.77
N ASN A 26 9.67 -18.57 -18.88
CA ASN A 26 9.76 -19.39 -17.69
C ASN A 26 8.48 -19.22 -16.82
N PRO A 27 7.82 -20.32 -16.38
CA PRO A 27 6.57 -20.24 -15.62
C PRO A 27 6.71 -19.47 -14.29
N TRP A 28 7.85 -19.57 -13.62
CA TRP A 28 8.12 -18.95 -12.33
C TRP A 28 8.25 -17.42 -12.46
N ASN A 29 8.84 -16.94 -13.56
CA ASN A 29 9.04 -15.51 -13.80
C ASN A 29 7.93 -14.90 -14.64
N ALA A 30 7.73 -15.38 -15.86
CA ALA A 30 6.89 -14.72 -16.87
C ALA A 30 5.38 -14.81 -16.56
N TYR A 31 4.96 -15.86 -15.86
CA TYR A 31 3.54 -16.19 -15.68
C TYR A 31 3.14 -16.36 -14.22
N TYR A 32 4.00 -15.98 -13.28
CA TYR A 32 3.79 -16.06 -11.83
C TYR A 32 4.29 -14.80 -11.12
N GLU A 33 5.60 -14.64 -10.95
CA GLU A 33 6.16 -13.49 -10.19
C GLU A 33 5.98 -12.15 -10.91
N ARG A 34 6.41 -12.03 -12.18
CA ARG A 34 6.46 -10.75 -12.89
C ARG A 34 5.08 -10.09 -13.01
N PRO A 35 4.00 -10.80 -13.40
CA PRO A 35 2.67 -10.20 -13.41
C PRO A 35 2.25 -9.65 -12.04
N ALA A 36 2.57 -10.37 -10.95
CA ALA A 36 2.22 -9.95 -9.61
C ALA A 36 3.03 -8.73 -9.15
N SER A 37 4.36 -8.74 -9.27
CA SER A 37 5.19 -7.60 -8.88
C SER A 37 4.94 -6.37 -9.75
N MET A 38 4.68 -6.52 -11.05
CA MET A 38 4.30 -5.40 -11.91
C MET A 38 2.93 -4.81 -11.58
N SER A 39 1.97 -5.63 -11.12
CA SER A 39 0.65 -5.13 -10.67
C SER A 39 0.69 -4.22 -9.44
N LEU A 40 1.81 -4.20 -8.73
CA LEU A 40 2.04 -3.31 -7.60
C LEU A 40 2.49 -1.91 -8.04
N LEU A 41 2.98 -1.74 -9.27
CA LEU A 41 3.36 -0.41 -9.76
C LEU A 41 2.14 0.53 -9.82
N PRO A 42 2.35 1.86 -9.66
CA PRO A 42 1.28 2.83 -9.91
C PRO A 42 0.69 2.69 -11.32
N GLU A 43 -0.61 2.96 -11.46
CA GLU A 43 -1.31 2.84 -12.76
C GLU A 43 -0.73 3.77 -13.83
N ASP A 44 -0.29 4.97 -13.45
CA ASP A 44 0.32 5.95 -14.34
C ASP A 44 1.83 6.07 -14.11
N LEU A 45 2.60 5.52 -15.05
CA LEU A 45 4.07 5.58 -15.06
C LEU A 45 4.60 6.74 -15.92
N LYS A 46 3.73 7.49 -16.59
CA LYS A 46 4.12 8.47 -17.58
C LYS A 46 5.00 9.56 -16.98
N GLY A 47 6.22 9.68 -17.52
CA GLY A 47 7.20 10.67 -17.08
C GLY A 47 7.77 10.41 -15.68
N LYS A 48 7.41 9.31 -15.01
CA LYS A 48 8.00 8.93 -13.72
C LYS A 48 9.44 8.46 -13.94
N SER A 49 10.34 8.91 -13.08
CA SER A 49 11.72 8.44 -13.00
C SER A 49 11.77 7.12 -12.24
N ILE A 50 12.22 6.06 -12.90
CA ILE A 50 12.17 4.69 -12.38
C ILE A 50 13.57 4.08 -12.40
N LEU A 51 13.99 3.53 -11.26
CA LEU A 51 15.20 2.70 -11.14
C LEU A 51 14.81 1.21 -11.17
N ASP A 52 15.20 0.49 -12.22
CA ASP A 52 15.16 -0.98 -12.29
C ASP A 52 16.45 -1.55 -11.67
N ALA A 53 16.37 -1.90 -10.38
CA ALA A 53 17.49 -2.32 -9.54
C ALA A 53 17.68 -3.85 -9.59
N GLY A 54 18.66 -4.30 -10.39
CA GLY A 54 18.85 -5.70 -10.75
C GLY A 54 18.04 -6.08 -12.00
N CYS A 55 18.26 -5.32 -13.08
CA CYS A 55 17.41 -5.35 -14.27
C CYS A 55 17.51 -6.65 -15.11
N GLY A 56 18.50 -7.50 -14.84
CA GLY A 56 18.72 -8.74 -15.58
C GLY A 56 18.83 -8.48 -17.09
N PRO A 57 18.13 -9.24 -17.96
CA PRO A 57 18.20 -9.03 -19.40
C PRO A 57 17.32 -7.88 -19.92
N GLY A 58 16.72 -7.08 -19.03
CA GLY A 58 16.00 -5.85 -19.40
C GLY A 58 14.56 -6.04 -19.87
N ILE A 59 13.94 -7.18 -19.54
CA ILE A 59 12.51 -7.43 -19.87
C ILE A 59 11.61 -6.40 -19.18
N VAL A 60 11.85 -6.13 -17.89
CA VAL A 60 11.05 -5.17 -17.13
C VAL A 60 11.39 -3.74 -17.54
N ALA A 61 12.67 -3.37 -17.61
CA ALA A 61 13.11 -2.08 -18.15
C ALA A 61 12.43 -1.72 -19.49
N LYS A 62 12.32 -2.68 -20.42
CA LYS A 62 11.60 -2.49 -21.68
C LYS A 62 10.11 -2.21 -21.45
N SER A 63 9.44 -3.00 -20.62
CA SER A 63 8.02 -2.82 -20.33
C SER A 63 7.71 -1.49 -19.63
N LEU A 64 8.60 -1.03 -18.74
CA LEU A 64 8.49 0.28 -18.09
C LEU A 64 8.58 1.43 -19.11
N LEU A 65 9.48 1.32 -20.10
CA LEU A 65 9.56 2.28 -21.20
C LEU A 65 8.31 2.28 -22.10
N GLU A 66 7.72 1.11 -22.34
CA GLU A 66 6.47 0.98 -23.12
C GLU A 66 5.27 1.64 -22.42
N ASN A 67 5.37 1.89 -21.11
CA ASN A 67 4.39 2.62 -20.31
C ASN A 67 4.83 4.08 -20.03
N ASP A 68 5.64 4.66 -20.92
CA ASP A 68 6.13 6.05 -20.86
C ASP A 68 6.96 6.41 -19.60
N GLY A 69 7.54 5.41 -18.91
CA GLY A 69 8.46 5.63 -17.79
C GLY A 69 9.84 6.12 -18.24
N VAL A 70 10.51 6.93 -17.42
CA VAL A 70 11.90 7.37 -17.61
C VAL A 70 12.82 6.41 -16.85
N VAL A 71 13.37 5.43 -17.58
CA VAL A 71 14.02 4.27 -16.96
C VAL A 71 15.54 4.44 -16.84
N THR A 72 16.04 4.27 -15.63
CA THR A 72 17.44 3.91 -15.34
C THR A 72 17.47 2.46 -14.88
N ALA A 73 18.34 1.64 -15.45
CA ALA A 73 18.45 0.22 -15.16
C ALA A 73 19.87 -0.13 -14.71
N ILE A 74 19.99 -0.92 -13.65
CA ILE A 74 21.29 -1.33 -13.11
C ILE A 74 21.35 -2.83 -12.89
N ASP A 75 22.51 -3.41 -13.16
CA ASP A 75 22.84 -4.80 -12.81
C ASP A 75 24.37 -4.87 -12.59
N TYR A 76 24.86 -5.78 -11.76
CA TYR A 76 26.31 -5.89 -11.57
C TYR A 76 26.99 -6.65 -12.72
N SER A 77 26.23 -7.44 -13.50
CA SER A 77 26.76 -8.23 -14.61
C SER A 77 26.85 -7.37 -15.87
N ASP A 78 28.07 -7.19 -16.38
CA ASP A 78 28.30 -6.49 -17.66
C ASP A 78 27.51 -7.12 -18.82
N THR A 79 27.32 -8.44 -18.79
CA THR A 79 26.52 -9.15 -19.81
C THR A 79 25.03 -8.79 -19.71
N MET A 80 24.48 -8.68 -18.49
CA MET A 80 23.09 -8.22 -18.27
C MET A 80 22.90 -6.77 -18.72
N VAL A 81 23.87 -5.92 -18.43
CA VAL A 81 23.89 -4.52 -18.87
C VAL A 81 23.86 -4.42 -20.40
N GLU A 82 24.67 -5.21 -21.10
CA GLU A 82 24.65 -5.24 -22.57
C GLU A 82 23.32 -5.75 -23.14
N LEU A 83 22.74 -6.79 -22.55
CA LEU A 83 21.43 -7.31 -22.96
C LEU A 83 20.33 -6.28 -22.73
N THR A 84 20.33 -5.60 -21.58
CA THR A 84 19.36 -4.56 -21.25
C THR A 84 19.46 -3.36 -22.20
N ARG A 85 20.68 -2.91 -22.54
CA ARG A 85 20.86 -1.84 -23.54
C ARG A 85 20.26 -2.21 -24.90
N LYS A 86 20.41 -3.48 -25.32
CA LYS A 86 19.82 -3.98 -26.57
C LYS A 86 18.30 -4.07 -26.47
N ALA A 87 17.77 -4.65 -25.39
CA ALA A 87 16.33 -4.84 -25.17
C ALA A 87 15.57 -3.50 -25.10
N THR A 88 16.22 -2.46 -24.55
CA THR A 88 15.66 -1.11 -24.43
C THR A 88 15.99 -0.21 -25.61
N GLU A 89 16.67 -0.72 -26.64
CA GLU A 89 17.08 0.04 -27.84
C GLU A 89 17.85 1.34 -27.50
N GLY A 90 18.59 1.34 -26.38
CA GLY A 90 19.31 2.52 -25.88
C GLY A 90 18.43 3.64 -25.32
N LYS A 91 17.12 3.42 -25.13
CA LYS A 91 16.19 4.41 -24.56
C LYS A 91 16.30 4.52 -23.03
N ALA A 92 16.73 3.46 -22.35
CA ALA A 92 17.03 3.50 -20.91
C ALA A 92 18.49 3.90 -20.64
N ARG A 93 18.74 4.56 -19.51
CA ARG A 93 20.09 4.74 -18.96
C ARG A 93 20.50 3.43 -18.28
N VAL A 94 21.52 2.73 -18.78
CA VAL A 94 21.92 1.41 -18.24
C VAL A 94 23.35 1.43 -17.69
N LEU A 95 23.52 1.07 -16.42
CA LEU A 95 24.80 1.11 -15.70
C LEU A 95 25.15 -0.23 -15.05
N ALA A 96 26.44 -0.54 -14.98
CA ALA A 96 26.95 -1.67 -14.21
C ALA A 96 27.16 -1.25 -12.76
N MET A 97 26.33 -1.73 -11.83
CA MET A 97 26.40 -1.37 -10.41
C MET A 97 26.06 -2.56 -9.52
N ASP A 98 26.76 -2.69 -8.39
CA ASP A 98 26.51 -3.71 -7.36
C ASP A 98 25.81 -3.06 -6.17
N LEU A 99 24.58 -3.48 -5.88
CA LEU A 99 23.78 -2.95 -4.78
C LEU A 99 24.47 -3.09 -3.41
N ASN A 100 25.38 -4.05 -3.21
CA ASN A 100 26.16 -4.17 -1.97
C ASN A 100 27.24 -3.08 -1.84
N LYS A 101 27.48 -2.29 -2.88
CA LYS A 101 28.47 -1.20 -2.91
C LYS A 101 27.87 0.19 -2.89
N GLY A 102 26.55 0.29 -2.97
CA GLY A 102 25.81 1.54 -2.90
C GLY A 102 25.36 2.07 -4.25
N LEU A 103 24.77 3.26 -4.20
CA LEU A 103 24.14 3.97 -5.30
C LEU A 103 24.70 5.39 -5.42
N GLU A 104 25.99 5.58 -5.16
CA GLU A 104 26.67 6.88 -5.08
C GLU A 104 26.68 7.66 -6.40
N THR A 105 26.40 6.98 -7.52
CA THR A 105 26.24 7.61 -8.84
C THR A 105 24.94 8.42 -8.95
N PHE A 106 23.96 8.15 -8.09
CA PHE A 106 22.65 8.79 -8.09
C PHE A 106 22.53 9.85 -7.00
N ALA A 107 21.88 10.95 -7.35
CA ALA A 107 21.57 12.01 -6.41
C ALA A 107 20.50 11.56 -5.40
N ASP A 108 20.45 12.27 -4.28
CA ASP A 108 19.35 12.12 -3.33
C ASP A 108 18.03 12.52 -4.01
N ALA A 109 16.95 11.79 -3.73
CA ALA A 109 15.63 12.05 -4.30
C ALA A 109 15.60 12.13 -5.85
N GLU A 110 16.35 11.27 -6.54
CA GLU A 110 16.39 11.19 -8.01
C GLU A 110 15.19 10.45 -8.60
N PHE A 111 14.68 9.41 -7.92
CA PHE A 111 13.67 8.50 -8.47
C PHE A 111 12.29 8.62 -7.82
N ASP A 112 11.23 8.51 -8.62
CA ASP A 112 9.86 8.36 -8.13
C ASP A 112 9.58 6.91 -7.69
N ILE A 113 10.20 5.94 -8.37
CA ILE A 113 9.95 4.50 -8.17
C ILE A 113 11.28 3.74 -8.24
N ILE A 114 11.48 2.80 -7.32
CA ILE A 114 12.47 1.72 -7.43
C ILE A 114 11.71 0.41 -7.64
N TYR A 115 12.07 -0.33 -8.67
CA TYR A 115 11.61 -1.68 -8.93
C TYR A 115 12.78 -2.67 -8.77
N CYS A 116 12.65 -3.67 -7.91
CA CYS A 116 13.72 -4.59 -7.51
C CYS A 116 13.19 -6.03 -7.44
N SER A 117 13.02 -6.67 -8.60
CA SER A 117 12.41 -8.01 -8.69
C SER A 117 13.45 -9.11 -8.47
N LEU A 118 13.17 -10.01 -7.52
CA LEU A 118 13.95 -11.22 -7.24
C LEU A 118 15.46 -10.98 -7.05
N VAL A 119 15.83 -9.93 -6.31
CA VAL A 119 17.24 -9.53 -6.11
C VAL A 119 17.65 -9.56 -4.64
N ILE A 120 16.79 -9.12 -3.72
CA ILE A 120 17.19 -8.82 -2.34
C ILE A 120 17.68 -10.06 -1.55
N HIS A 121 17.24 -11.27 -1.93
CA HIS A 121 17.74 -12.52 -1.34
C HIS A 121 19.20 -12.81 -1.68
N TYR A 122 19.81 -12.15 -2.67
CA TYR A 122 21.26 -12.26 -2.92
C TYR A 122 22.11 -11.24 -2.17
N LEU A 123 21.48 -10.22 -1.58
CA LEU A 123 22.16 -9.09 -0.97
C LEU A 123 22.49 -9.38 0.49
N ASP A 124 23.65 -8.92 0.95
CA ASP A 124 24.17 -9.23 2.27
C ASP A 124 23.54 -8.34 3.35
N ASP A 125 23.63 -7.02 3.19
CA ASP A 125 23.14 -6.04 4.17
C ASP A 125 21.92 -5.31 3.62
N LEU A 126 20.72 -5.77 3.99
CA LEU A 126 19.47 -5.13 3.55
C LEU A 126 19.27 -3.76 4.20
N GLN A 127 19.81 -3.50 5.39
CA GLN A 127 19.68 -2.20 6.05
C GLN A 127 20.45 -1.15 5.27
N TYR A 128 21.65 -1.50 4.81
CA TYR A 128 22.43 -0.64 3.93
C TYR A 128 21.72 -0.41 2.59
N VAL A 129 21.24 -1.46 1.93
CA VAL A 129 20.59 -1.37 0.62
C VAL A 129 19.29 -0.56 0.70
N PHE A 130 18.42 -0.83 1.67
CA PHE A 130 17.19 -0.07 1.85
C PHE A 130 17.46 1.37 2.29
N GLY A 131 18.53 1.63 3.04
CA GLY A 131 19.01 2.99 3.31
C GLY A 131 19.38 3.75 2.03
N GLU A 132 20.11 3.12 1.11
CA GLU A 132 20.44 3.71 -0.20
C GLU A 132 19.20 3.89 -1.08
N PHE A 133 18.26 2.94 -1.06
CA PHE A 133 16.97 3.09 -1.75
C PHE A 133 16.17 4.27 -1.20
N ALA A 134 16.10 4.41 0.13
CA ALA A 134 15.44 5.55 0.78
C ALA A 134 16.10 6.87 0.42
N ARG A 135 17.44 6.91 0.31
CA ARG A 135 18.18 8.13 -0.08
C ARG A 135 17.86 8.57 -1.50
N VAL A 136 17.87 7.65 -2.47
CA VAL A 136 17.70 7.99 -3.90
C VAL A 136 16.23 8.11 -4.31
N LEU A 137 15.29 7.61 -3.50
CA LEU A 137 13.86 7.83 -3.70
C LEU A 137 13.47 9.24 -3.26
N LYS A 138 12.57 9.85 -4.03
CA LYS A 138 11.87 11.07 -3.61
C LYS A 138 10.99 10.75 -2.40
N PRO A 139 10.76 11.72 -1.49
CA PRO A 139 9.73 11.59 -0.47
C PRO A 139 8.39 11.16 -1.08
N GLY A 140 7.76 10.12 -0.52
CA GLY A 140 6.54 9.54 -1.09
C GLY A 140 6.75 8.61 -2.29
N GLY A 141 7.99 8.38 -2.69
CA GLY A 141 8.33 7.45 -3.76
C GLY A 141 8.10 6.00 -3.36
N TYR A 142 7.88 5.14 -4.36
CA TYR A 142 7.56 3.74 -4.15
C TYR A 142 8.79 2.84 -4.30
N LEU A 143 8.93 1.88 -3.39
CA LEU A 143 9.78 0.71 -3.55
C LEU A 143 8.89 -0.49 -3.82
N VAL A 144 9.01 -1.08 -5.01
CA VAL A 144 8.38 -2.36 -5.36
C VAL A 144 9.48 -3.40 -5.46
N PHE A 145 9.38 -4.47 -4.67
CA PHE A 145 10.34 -5.57 -4.75
C PHE A 145 9.68 -6.93 -4.62
N SER A 146 10.40 -7.97 -5.01
CA SER A 146 9.99 -9.35 -4.79
C SER A 146 11.17 -10.21 -4.33
N THR A 147 10.86 -11.29 -3.62
CA THR A 147 11.87 -12.23 -3.11
C THR A 147 11.27 -13.61 -2.87
N ASP A 148 12.12 -14.60 -2.62
CA ASP A 148 11.73 -15.91 -2.09
C ASP A 148 10.84 -15.74 -0.86
N HIS A 149 9.75 -16.52 -0.81
CA HIS A 149 8.79 -16.44 0.28
C HIS A 149 9.46 -16.86 1.60
N PRO A 150 9.50 -15.99 2.63
CA PRO A 150 10.16 -16.28 3.91
C PRO A 150 9.66 -17.56 4.59
N GLU A 151 8.40 -17.91 4.34
CA GLU A 151 7.72 -19.09 4.87
C GLU A 151 7.42 -20.16 3.81
N SER A 152 8.19 -20.21 2.72
CA SER A 152 7.97 -21.20 1.65
C SER A 152 7.89 -22.64 2.21
N PRO A 153 7.02 -23.52 1.67
CA PRO A 153 6.90 -24.90 2.14
C PRO A 153 8.22 -25.68 2.19
N ALA A 154 9.20 -25.35 1.35
CA ALA A 154 10.54 -25.93 1.34
C ALA A 154 11.34 -25.68 2.64
N LEU A 155 10.86 -24.77 3.50
CA LEU A 155 11.51 -24.30 4.72
C LEU A 155 10.80 -24.78 5.99
N LYS A 156 9.63 -25.43 5.88
CA LYS A 156 8.79 -25.83 7.04
C LYS A 156 9.51 -26.67 8.09
N ASP A 157 10.47 -27.49 7.67
CA ASP A 157 11.25 -28.35 8.57
C ASP A 157 12.56 -27.70 9.07
N LYS A 158 12.86 -26.48 8.62
CA LYS A 158 14.08 -25.76 9.00
C LYS A 158 13.78 -24.78 10.13
N LYS A 159 14.43 -24.96 11.28
CA LYS A 159 14.44 -23.95 12.35
C LYS A 159 15.37 -22.81 11.96
N ILE A 160 14.86 -21.90 11.13
CA ILE A 160 15.61 -20.73 10.70
C ILE A 160 15.33 -19.58 11.67
N SER A 161 16.40 -19.00 12.22
CA SER A 161 16.36 -17.81 13.06
C SER A 161 17.24 -16.74 12.43
N GLY A 162 16.62 -15.68 11.90
CA GLY A 162 17.31 -14.61 11.17
C GLY A 162 17.98 -15.07 9.87
N LYS A 163 18.83 -14.20 9.32
CA LYS A 163 19.57 -14.42 8.08
C LYS A 163 20.46 -15.66 8.08
N GLN A 164 20.27 -16.54 7.09
CA GLN A 164 21.09 -17.72 6.83
C GLN A 164 21.38 -17.90 5.34
N MET A 165 22.59 -18.32 4.99
CA MET A 165 22.91 -18.66 3.60
C MET A 165 22.49 -20.10 3.29
N GLU A 166 21.85 -20.31 2.15
CA GLU A 166 21.42 -21.62 1.65
C GLU A 166 21.76 -21.77 0.16
N SER A 167 22.14 -22.99 -0.25
CA SER A 167 22.28 -23.37 -1.66
C SER A 167 21.02 -24.08 -2.16
N VAL A 168 20.27 -23.45 -3.06
CA VAL A 168 19.01 -23.94 -3.63
C VAL A 168 19.26 -24.55 -5.02
N TYR A 169 18.69 -25.72 -5.29
CA TYR A 169 18.82 -26.36 -6.61
C TYR A 169 17.77 -25.85 -7.60
N TRP A 170 18.22 -25.22 -8.68
CA TRP A 170 17.36 -24.71 -9.74
C TRP A 170 17.21 -25.77 -10.84
N LYS A 171 16.11 -26.53 -10.77
CA LYS A 171 15.81 -27.62 -11.71
C LYS A 171 15.82 -27.19 -13.18
N SER A 172 15.33 -25.98 -13.49
CA SER A 172 15.27 -25.44 -14.86
C SER A 172 16.65 -25.26 -15.51
N PHE A 173 17.69 -25.15 -14.70
CA PHE A 173 19.05 -24.84 -15.16
C PHE A 173 20.09 -25.90 -14.77
N GLY A 174 19.74 -26.82 -13.85
CA GLY A 174 20.65 -27.85 -13.38
C GLY A 174 21.81 -27.32 -12.53
N ILE A 175 21.61 -26.20 -11.82
CA ILE A 175 22.63 -25.53 -10.99
C ILE A 175 22.17 -25.40 -9.54
N TYR A 176 23.14 -25.15 -8.66
CA TYR A 176 22.87 -24.65 -7.31
C TYR A 176 23.10 -23.14 -7.29
N MET A 177 22.16 -22.42 -6.67
CA MET A 177 22.21 -20.99 -6.46
C MET A 177 22.29 -20.70 -4.96
N ASP A 178 23.25 -19.88 -4.54
CA ASP A 178 23.36 -19.45 -3.15
C ASP A 178 22.45 -18.22 -2.91
N VAL A 179 21.63 -18.29 -1.86
CA VAL A 179 20.70 -17.23 -1.43
C VAL A 179 20.81 -17.01 0.07
N TYR A 180 20.45 -15.82 0.53
CA TYR A 180 20.18 -15.55 1.93
C TYR A 180 18.69 -15.75 2.19
N HIS A 181 18.38 -16.78 2.96
CA HIS A 181 17.08 -16.90 3.61
C HIS A 181 16.99 -15.89 4.76
N ARG A 182 15.83 -15.24 4.90
CA ARG A 182 15.49 -14.30 5.97
C ARG A 182 14.08 -14.55 6.44
N THR A 183 13.81 -14.26 7.72
CA THR A 183 12.44 -14.22 8.22
C THR A 183 11.71 -13.00 7.66
N TRP A 184 10.38 -13.06 7.62
CA TRP A 184 9.59 -11.89 7.25
C TRP A 184 9.82 -10.72 8.21
N GLN A 185 9.90 -11.01 9.51
CA GLN A 185 10.20 -10.02 10.55
C GLN A 185 11.49 -9.25 10.28
N GLU A 186 12.58 -9.91 9.88
CA GLU A 186 13.84 -9.22 9.56
C GLU A 186 13.67 -8.26 8.37
N ILE A 187 12.97 -8.68 7.32
CA ILE A 187 12.73 -7.85 6.13
C ILE A 187 11.88 -6.63 6.50
N GLU A 188 10.82 -6.84 7.28
CA GLU A 188 9.91 -5.78 7.72
C GLU A 188 10.60 -4.77 8.65
N GLU A 189 11.35 -5.23 9.65
CA GLU A 189 12.13 -4.36 10.55
C GLU A 189 13.16 -3.53 9.78
N THR A 190 13.78 -4.10 8.74
CA THR A 190 14.76 -3.40 7.91
C THR A 190 14.11 -2.31 7.03
N LEU A 191 12.93 -2.60 6.48
CA LEU A 191 12.14 -1.60 5.74
C LEU A 191 11.76 -0.44 6.65
N GLN A 192 11.18 -0.75 7.82
CA GLN A 192 10.78 0.24 8.82
C GLN A 192 11.98 1.07 9.31
N GLY A 193 13.11 0.42 9.61
CA GLY A 193 14.36 1.07 9.99
C GLY A 193 14.96 1.96 8.89
N SER A 194 14.48 1.83 7.66
CA SER A 194 14.84 2.66 6.50
C SER A 194 13.71 3.63 6.09
N ASN A 195 12.72 3.82 6.98
CA ASN A 195 11.56 4.70 6.82
C ASN A 195 10.58 4.30 5.72
N PHE A 196 10.59 3.04 5.29
CA PHE A 196 9.57 2.50 4.41
C PHE A 196 8.36 2.02 5.20
N HIS A 197 7.17 2.40 4.75
CA HIS A 197 5.91 1.82 5.19
C HIS A 197 5.39 0.84 4.13
N ILE A 198 5.07 -0.38 4.54
CA ILE A 198 4.51 -1.38 3.63
C ILE A 198 3.05 -1.02 3.35
N GLU A 199 2.75 -0.75 2.09
CA GLU A 199 1.40 -0.39 1.65
C GLU A 199 0.62 -1.60 1.14
N GLN A 200 1.31 -2.54 0.47
CA GLN A 200 0.67 -3.72 -0.09
C GLN A 200 1.64 -4.90 -0.13
N ILE A 201 1.11 -6.09 0.14
CA ILE A 201 1.80 -7.37 0.01
C ILE A 201 0.94 -8.28 -0.86
N ILE A 202 1.55 -8.92 -1.85
CA ILE A 202 0.90 -9.91 -2.71
C ILE A 202 1.74 -11.18 -2.75
N THR A 203 1.12 -12.31 -2.48
CA THR A 203 1.64 -13.62 -2.86
C THR A 203 1.21 -13.91 -4.31
N PRO A 204 2.14 -14.13 -5.25
CA PRO A 204 1.78 -14.32 -6.65
C PRO A 204 0.85 -15.52 -6.87
N GLN A 205 0.05 -15.43 -7.93
CA GLN A 205 -0.81 -16.52 -8.41
C GLN A 205 -0.44 -16.82 -9.87
N PRO A 206 -0.32 -18.10 -10.26
CA PRO A 206 0.04 -18.43 -11.63
C PRO A 206 -1.11 -18.06 -12.58
N THR A 207 -0.78 -17.39 -13.67
CA THR A 207 -1.76 -16.90 -14.65
C THR A 207 -2.45 -18.04 -15.41
N GLU A 208 -3.58 -17.76 -16.07
CA GLU A 208 -4.21 -18.75 -16.96
C GLU A 208 -3.29 -19.16 -18.13
N THR A 209 -2.43 -18.27 -18.62
CA THR A 209 -1.40 -18.65 -19.61
C THR A 209 -0.40 -19.66 -19.04
N CYS A 210 -0.07 -19.58 -17.74
CA CYS A 210 0.72 -20.62 -17.08
C CYS A 210 -0.01 -21.96 -17.11
N LYS A 211 -1.31 -21.98 -16.81
CA LYS A 211 -2.14 -23.20 -16.82
C LYS A 211 -2.16 -23.88 -18.18
N GLU A 212 -2.26 -23.10 -19.24
CA GLU A 212 -2.30 -23.60 -20.62
C GLU A 212 -0.95 -24.16 -21.08
N LYS A 213 0.16 -23.48 -20.75
CA LYS A 213 1.49 -23.84 -21.25
C LYS A 213 2.26 -24.80 -20.33
N TYR A 214 2.01 -24.72 -19.02
CA TYR A 214 2.75 -25.37 -17.95
C TYR A 214 1.78 -25.86 -16.85
N PRO A 215 0.90 -26.84 -17.15
CA PRO A 215 -0.16 -27.26 -16.24
C PRO A 215 0.35 -27.85 -14.92
N ASP A 216 1.50 -28.54 -14.95
CA ASP A 216 2.14 -29.12 -13.77
C ASP A 216 2.69 -28.01 -12.85
N GLU A 217 3.43 -27.04 -13.42
CA GLU A 217 3.93 -25.88 -12.68
C GLU A 217 2.79 -24.99 -12.17
N TYR A 218 1.72 -24.80 -12.94
CA TYR A 218 0.53 -24.06 -12.49
C TYR A 218 -0.07 -24.71 -11.25
N THR A 219 -0.26 -26.03 -11.27
CA THR A 219 -0.83 -26.77 -10.13
C THR A 219 0.06 -26.64 -8.91
N PHE A 220 1.38 -26.80 -9.09
CA PHE A 220 2.35 -26.66 -8.01
C PHE A 220 2.35 -25.25 -7.40
N LEU A 221 2.47 -24.20 -8.24
CA LEU A 221 2.57 -22.80 -7.83
C LEU A 221 1.28 -22.27 -7.18
N LYS A 222 0.14 -22.87 -7.51
CA LYS A 222 -1.15 -22.53 -6.90
C LYS A 222 -1.26 -23.00 -5.44
N GLU A 223 -0.62 -24.11 -5.11
CA GLU A 223 -0.65 -24.71 -3.77
C GLU A 223 0.56 -24.31 -2.91
N ASN A 224 1.64 -23.84 -3.55
CA ASN A 224 2.93 -23.59 -2.91
C ASN A 224 3.38 -22.14 -3.16
N PRO A 225 3.13 -21.21 -2.22
CA PRO A 225 3.61 -19.84 -2.35
C PRO A 225 5.14 -19.84 -2.36
N HIS A 226 5.72 -19.45 -3.48
CA HIS A 226 7.16 -19.51 -3.70
C HIS A 226 7.83 -18.15 -3.56
N PHE A 227 7.13 -17.09 -3.95
CA PHE A 227 7.61 -15.72 -3.84
C PHE A 227 6.64 -14.84 -3.06
N ILE A 228 7.13 -13.70 -2.60
CA ILE A 228 6.36 -12.59 -2.04
C ILE A 228 6.71 -11.31 -2.80
N CYS A 229 5.71 -10.51 -3.13
CA CYS A 229 5.85 -9.21 -3.78
C CYS A 229 5.34 -8.13 -2.84
N VAL A 230 6.07 -7.03 -2.72
CA VAL A 230 5.81 -5.97 -1.73
C VAL A 230 5.90 -4.62 -2.40
N ARG A 231 4.92 -3.76 -2.11
CA ARG A 231 5.00 -2.31 -2.34
C ARG A 231 5.13 -1.61 -1.01
N ALA A 232 6.18 -0.82 -0.90
CA ALA A 232 6.39 0.08 0.21
C ALA A 232 6.50 1.53 -0.29
N ILE A 233 6.16 2.47 0.56
CA ILE A 233 6.26 3.90 0.30
C ILE A 233 7.30 4.50 1.26
N LEU A 234 8.17 5.35 0.73
CA LEU A 234 9.11 6.10 1.56
C LEU A 234 8.35 7.17 2.34
N THR A 235 8.36 7.06 3.66
CA THR A 235 7.69 8.00 4.56
C THR A 235 8.74 8.84 5.27
N ASN A 236 8.54 10.16 5.34
CA ASN A 236 9.46 11.03 6.08
C ASN A 236 9.06 11.19 7.55
N LYS A 237 7.89 10.70 7.93
CA LYS A 237 7.32 10.86 9.26
C LYS A 237 6.24 9.82 9.52
N VAL A 238 6.51 8.93 10.48
CA VAL A 238 5.48 8.10 11.09
C VAL A 238 4.77 8.95 12.12
N ILE A 239 3.44 8.97 12.09
CA ILE A 239 2.61 9.64 13.08
C ILE A 239 1.54 8.68 13.58
N SER A 240 1.13 8.83 14.82
CA SER A 240 -0.04 8.13 15.34
C SER A 240 -1.31 8.59 14.62
N ARG A 241 -2.32 7.73 14.59
CA ARG A 241 -3.65 8.08 14.06
C ARG A 241 -4.25 9.31 14.73
N ASN A 242 -4.04 9.51 16.04
CA ASN A 242 -4.50 10.71 16.74
C ASN A 242 -3.79 11.97 16.24
N GLU A 243 -2.49 11.92 16.00
CA GLU A 243 -1.76 13.05 15.40
C GLU A 243 -2.23 13.34 13.97
N ALA A 244 -2.54 12.30 13.18
CA ALA A 244 -3.10 12.46 11.84
C ALA A 244 -4.47 13.16 11.88
N ILE A 245 -5.36 12.72 12.76
CA ILE A 245 -6.68 13.33 12.99
C ILE A 245 -6.53 14.78 13.44
N ASP A 246 -5.59 15.06 14.34
CA ASP A 246 -5.33 16.41 14.84
C ASP A 246 -4.87 17.34 13.72
N LEU A 247 -3.91 16.90 12.89
CA LEU A 247 -3.42 17.69 11.76
C LEU A 247 -4.53 18.01 10.76
N VAL A 248 -5.39 17.04 10.43
CA VAL A 248 -6.53 17.26 9.54
C VAL A 248 -7.55 18.21 10.19
N ALA A 249 -7.88 18.03 11.47
CA ALA A 249 -8.87 18.86 12.16
C ALA A 249 -8.43 20.34 12.25
N TRP A 250 -7.16 20.61 12.53
CA TRP A 250 -6.62 21.96 12.53
C TRP A 250 -6.61 22.60 11.14
N ASN A 251 -6.30 21.84 10.10
CA ASN A 251 -6.37 22.32 8.73
C ASN A 251 -7.81 22.66 8.32
N ASP A 252 -8.76 21.78 8.64
CA ASP A 252 -10.17 21.99 8.32
C ASP A 252 -10.70 23.23 9.05
N LEU A 253 -10.45 23.39 10.35
CA LEU A 253 -10.79 24.60 11.11
C LEU A 253 -10.28 25.88 10.42
N ALA A 254 -9.02 25.88 9.98
CA ALA A 254 -8.40 27.02 9.31
C ALA A 254 -8.98 27.32 7.92
N SER A 255 -9.67 26.34 7.31
CA SER A 255 -10.30 26.48 6.00
C SER A 255 -11.78 26.85 6.04
N LEU A 256 -12.44 26.74 7.20
CA LEU A 256 -13.86 27.04 7.35
C LEU A 256 -14.16 28.52 7.13
N ASP A 257 -15.20 28.81 6.36
CA ASP A 257 -15.75 30.14 6.27
C ASP A 257 -16.67 30.48 7.46
N ILE A 258 -17.11 31.74 7.54
CA ILE A 258 -17.91 32.23 8.67
C ILE A 258 -19.27 31.54 8.78
N ASN A 259 -19.88 31.13 7.67
CA ASN A 259 -21.16 30.45 7.66
C ASN A 259 -20.99 29.00 8.09
N GLU A 260 -19.94 28.33 7.63
CA GLU A 260 -19.62 26.96 8.05
C GLU A 260 -19.32 26.89 9.56
N ARG A 261 -18.56 27.86 10.08
CA ARG A 261 -18.35 28.00 11.54
C ARG A 261 -19.68 28.20 12.27
N TYR A 262 -20.53 29.09 11.76
CA TYR A 262 -21.83 29.39 12.36
C TYR A 262 -22.71 28.14 12.45
N ASP A 263 -22.81 27.37 11.37
CA ASP A 263 -23.62 26.14 11.31
C ASP A 263 -23.09 25.07 12.29
N ILE A 264 -21.77 24.87 12.36
CA ILE A 264 -21.15 23.93 13.30
C ILE A 264 -21.40 24.35 14.75
N ILE A 265 -21.24 25.64 15.08
CA ILE A 265 -21.44 26.13 16.45
C ILE A 265 -22.89 25.94 16.88
N LEU A 266 -23.84 26.27 16.00
CA LEU A 266 -25.27 26.04 16.24
C LEU A 266 -25.56 24.57 16.56
N ASP A 267 -24.94 23.64 15.82
CA ASP A 267 -25.16 22.21 15.99
C ASP A 267 -24.53 21.65 17.27
N ILE A 268 -23.40 22.19 17.73
CA ILE A 268 -22.71 21.70 18.94
C ILE A 268 -23.31 22.28 20.22
N LEU A 269 -23.65 23.58 20.21
CA LEU A 269 -24.01 24.31 21.44
C LEU A 269 -25.51 24.57 21.59
N ASP A 270 -26.31 24.34 20.54
CA ASP A 270 -27.74 24.71 20.50
C ASP A 270 -27.99 26.20 20.85
N GLU A 271 -26.97 27.03 20.60
CA GLU A 271 -26.94 28.46 20.88
C GLU A 271 -26.50 29.23 19.63
N VAL A 272 -27.16 30.36 19.36
CA VAL A 272 -26.80 31.25 18.25
C VAL A 272 -25.53 32.02 18.60
N PRO A 273 -24.39 31.80 17.91
CA PRO A 273 -23.17 32.55 18.20
C PRO A 273 -23.37 34.02 17.83
N VAL A 274 -22.96 34.91 18.74
CA VAL A 274 -22.97 36.37 18.49
C VAL A 274 -21.94 36.73 17.41
N ASP A 275 -20.79 36.05 17.43
CA ASP A 275 -19.73 36.15 16.43
C ASP A 275 -19.13 34.75 16.21
N ALA A 276 -19.40 34.15 15.06
CA ALA A 276 -18.89 32.82 14.72
C ALA A 276 -17.37 32.81 14.47
N ALA A 277 -16.73 33.97 14.31
CA ALA A 277 -15.26 34.07 14.16
C ALA A 277 -14.51 34.04 15.50
N ASP A 278 -15.21 34.09 16.63
CA ASP A 278 -14.60 34.10 17.96
C ASP A 278 -13.85 32.78 18.22
N GLU A 279 -12.54 32.88 18.48
CA GLU A 279 -11.64 31.75 18.73
C GLU A 279 -12.06 30.90 19.94
N LYS A 280 -12.91 31.43 20.83
CA LYS A 280 -13.43 30.65 21.97
C LYS A 280 -14.19 29.39 21.54
N TYR A 281 -14.68 29.33 20.30
CA TYR A 281 -15.39 28.18 19.74
C TYR A 281 -14.46 27.17 19.06
N ASP A 282 -13.18 27.50 18.85
CA ASP A 282 -12.26 26.67 18.07
C ASP A 282 -12.06 25.29 18.69
N ALA A 283 -12.04 25.18 20.02
CA ALA A 283 -11.85 23.92 20.71
C ALA A 283 -13.03 22.95 20.47
N GLU A 284 -14.25 23.45 20.54
CA GLU A 284 -15.48 22.72 20.29
C GLU A 284 -15.60 22.32 18.82
N ILE A 285 -15.33 23.25 17.90
CA ILE A 285 -15.31 22.97 16.45
C ILE A 285 -14.28 21.90 16.12
N ILE A 286 -13.06 21.99 16.67
CA ILE A 286 -12.02 20.97 16.49
C ILE A 286 -12.49 19.62 17.02
N ASN A 287 -13.04 19.56 18.24
CA ASN A 287 -13.51 18.30 18.81
C ASN A 287 -14.62 17.68 17.96
N PHE A 288 -15.51 18.51 17.40
CA PHE A 288 -16.52 18.07 16.44
C PHE A 288 -15.88 17.50 15.17
N ILE A 289 -14.94 18.19 14.54
CA ILE A 289 -14.23 17.70 13.34
C ILE A 289 -13.49 16.39 13.63
N LYS A 290 -12.74 16.32 14.75
CA LYS A 290 -12.05 15.10 15.19
C LYS A 290 -13.01 13.94 15.35
N PHE A 291 -14.18 14.18 15.94
CA PHE A 291 -15.23 13.17 16.08
C PHE A 291 -15.70 12.64 14.71
N GLN A 292 -15.88 13.51 13.71
CA GLN A 292 -16.22 13.08 12.34
C GLN A 292 -15.10 12.25 11.67
N LEU A 293 -13.84 12.42 12.09
CA LEU A 293 -12.66 11.75 11.53
C LEU A 293 -12.33 10.39 12.18
N LEU A 294 -12.93 10.05 13.32
CA LEU A 294 -12.59 8.82 14.06
C LEU A 294 -12.76 7.53 13.23
N ASN A 295 -13.64 7.56 12.24
CA ASN A 295 -14.13 6.37 11.53
C ASN A 295 -13.58 6.26 10.10
N VAL A 296 -12.77 7.23 9.67
CA VAL A 296 -12.23 7.28 8.31
C VAL A 296 -11.02 6.35 8.20
N THR A 297 -10.75 5.77 7.04
CA THR A 297 -9.60 4.88 6.88
C THR A 297 -8.27 5.64 7.04
N ASN A 298 -7.20 4.94 7.43
CA ASN A 298 -5.85 5.54 7.39
C ASN A 298 -5.49 6.01 5.97
N GLU A 299 -5.97 5.31 4.94
CA GLU A 299 -5.79 5.74 3.54
C GLU A 299 -6.39 7.11 3.28
N TYR A 300 -7.61 7.34 3.73
CA TYR A 300 -8.27 8.63 3.57
C TYR A 300 -7.53 9.76 4.29
N LEU A 301 -7.08 9.52 5.53
CA LEU A 301 -6.25 10.50 6.25
C LEU A 301 -4.95 10.79 5.50
N ARG A 302 -4.28 9.77 4.95
CA ARG A 302 -3.06 9.95 4.15
C ARG A 302 -3.30 10.81 2.92
N GLU A 303 -4.39 10.61 2.20
CA GLU A 303 -4.75 11.44 1.04
C GLU A 303 -4.96 12.91 1.42
N ILE A 304 -5.64 13.20 2.53
CA ILE A 304 -5.83 14.58 3.00
C ILE A 304 -4.48 15.17 3.43
N LEU A 305 -3.74 14.45 4.27
CA LEU A 305 -2.44 14.91 4.77
C LEU A 305 -1.45 15.19 3.62
N LEU A 306 -1.47 14.37 2.57
CA LEU A 306 -0.68 14.59 1.38
C LEU A 306 -1.09 15.88 0.66
N LYS A 307 -2.39 16.17 0.55
CA LYS A 307 -2.88 17.41 -0.08
C LYS A 307 -2.50 18.66 0.71
N ILE A 308 -2.53 18.60 2.05
CA ILE A 308 -2.34 19.78 2.90
C ILE A 308 -0.87 20.02 3.28
N GLN A 309 -0.09 18.96 3.52
CA GLN A 309 1.32 19.07 3.94
C GLN A 309 2.30 18.82 2.80
N HIS A 310 1.86 18.26 1.67
CA HIS A 310 2.74 17.78 0.59
C HIS A 310 3.79 16.76 1.06
N VAL A 311 3.45 15.98 2.11
CA VAL A 311 4.30 14.96 2.71
C VAL A 311 3.50 13.67 2.91
N HIS A 312 4.12 12.53 2.62
CA HIS A 312 3.55 11.22 2.93
C HIS A 312 3.83 10.83 4.37
N PHE A 313 2.76 10.47 5.08
CA PHE A 313 2.81 9.95 6.43
C PHE A 313 2.51 8.46 6.44
N ALA A 314 3.27 7.71 7.23
CA ALA A 314 2.77 6.44 7.75
C ALA A 314 1.87 6.75 8.94
N ILE A 315 0.70 6.14 9.01
CA ILE A 315 -0.23 6.33 10.12
C ILE A 315 -0.30 5.03 10.91
N GLU A 316 0.12 5.08 12.16
CA GLU A 316 0.05 3.95 13.09
C GLU A 316 -1.23 3.99 13.93
N GLY A 317 -1.87 2.83 14.08
CA GLY A 317 -3.11 2.66 14.82
C GLY A 317 -4.29 2.34 13.89
N GLU A 318 -5.29 1.67 14.44
CA GLU A 318 -6.45 1.19 13.68
C GLU A 318 -7.63 2.19 13.76
N PRO A 319 -8.42 2.35 12.68
CA PRO A 319 -9.67 3.08 12.73
C PRO A 319 -10.66 2.39 13.67
N MET A 320 -11.53 3.19 14.31
CA MET A 320 -12.68 2.64 15.00
C MET A 320 -13.68 2.21 13.92
N LEU A 321 -13.77 0.91 13.66
CA LEU A 321 -14.62 0.36 12.62
C LEU A 321 -16.07 0.33 13.09
N TYR A 322 -16.81 1.40 12.82
CA TYR A 322 -18.25 1.39 12.94
C TYR A 322 -18.89 0.68 11.72
N GLU A 323 -19.92 -0.10 12.02
CA GLU A 323 -20.81 -0.76 11.09
C GLU A 323 -21.74 0.24 10.40
N VAL A 324 -22.19 -0.14 9.20
CA VAL A 324 -23.10 0.66 8.39
C VAL A 324 -24.49 0.65 9.04
N CYS A 325 -25.04 1.84 9.27
CA CYS A 325 -26.41 1.99 9.69
C CYS A 325 -27.36 1.54 8.56
N ALA A 326 -28.24 0.59 8.87
CA ALA A 326 -29.19 0.03 7.90
C ALA A 326 -30.19 1.08 7.35
N CYS A 327 -30.42 2.18 8.07
CA CYS A 327 -31.29 3.27 7.66
C CYS A 327 -30.57 4.26 6.75
N CYS A 328 -29.53 4.94 7.23
CA CYS A 328 -28.91 6.05 6.47
C CYS A 328 -27.69 5.67 5.62
N GLY A 329 -27.10 4.49 5.83
CA GLY A 329 -25.90 4.05 5.11
C GLY A 329 -24.57 4.64 5.61
N TYR A 330 -24.58 5.43 6.69
CA TYR A 330 -23.35 5.95 7.32
C TYR A 330 -22.79 4.98 8.35
N ARG A 331 -21.46 4.98 8.52
CA ARG A 331 -20.76 4.17 9.53
C ARG A 331 -20.85 4.80 10.91
N THR A 332 -21.89 4.44 11.66
CA THR A 332 -22.19 5.03 12.98
C THR A 332 -22.54 3.99 14.06
N ILE A 333 -22.65 2.71 13.72
CA ILE A 333 -23.08 1.65 14.64
C ILE A 333 -21.84 0.92 15.17
N ARG A 334 -21.62 0.80 16.48
CA ARG A 334 -20.41 0.14 17.01
C ARG A 334 -20.47 -1.36 16.76
N GLU A 335 -21.64 -1.93 16.99
CA GLU A 335 -21.90 -3.35 16.82
C GLU A 335 -23.36 -3.56 16.39
N ARG A 336 -23.56 -4.39 15.36
CA ARG A 336 -24.91 -4.65 14.82
C ARG A 336 -25.78 -5.38 15.85
N GLY A 337 -27.00 -4.91 16.02
CA GLY A 337 -28.01 -5.55 16.89
C GLY A 337 -27.82 -5.32 18.39
N GLN A 338 -26.94 -4.41 18.78
CA GLN A 338 -26.73 -4.04 20.18
C GLN A 338 -27.51 -2.79 20.61
N TYR A 339 -28.56 -2.42 19.86
CA TYR A 339 -29.42 -1.26 20.16
C TYR A 339 -28.67 0.08 20.18
N ASP A 340 -27.59 0.15 19.41
CA ASP A 340 -26.85 1.39 19.20
C ASP A 340 -27.71 2.36 18.39
N ILE A 341 -27.76 3.61 18.84
CA ILE A 341 -28.49 4.68 18.13
C ILE A 341 -27.55 5.33 17.12
N CYS A 342 -27.95 5.30 15.85
CA CYS A 342 -27.25 5.99 14.78
C CYS A 342 -27.26 7.50 15.05
N LEU A 343 -26.09 8.10 15.27
CA LEU A 343 -25.95 9.54 15.50
C LEU A 343 -26.34 10.41 14.29
N ASN A 344 -26.49 9.79 13.12
CA ASN A 344 -26.82 10.49 11.89
C ASN A 344 -28.32 10.50 11.55
N CYS A 345 -29.04 9.40 11.77
CA CYS A 345 -30.46 9.32 11.45
C CYS A 345 -31.35 8.95 12.64
N PHE A 346 -30.74 8.70 13.80
CA PHE A 346 -31.42 8.28 15.03
C PHE A 346 -32.08 6.89 15.00
N TRP A 347 -31.79 6.08 13.97
CA TRP A 347 -32.20 4.68 13.94
C TRP A 347 -31.51 3.88 15.05
N GLU A 348 -32.29 3.22 15.91
CA GLU A 348 -31.80 2.30 16.94
C GLU A 348 -31.60 0.91 16.34
N ASP A 349 -30.36 0.43 16.35
CA ASP A 349 -29.97 -0.78 15.63
C ASP A 349 -30.31 -2.06 16.39
N ASP A 350 -31.51 -2.59 16.15
CA ASP A 350 -31.96 -3.90 16.67
C ASP A 350 -31.52 -5.10 15.80
N GLY A 351 -30.63 -4.86 14.83
CA GLY A 351 -30.08 -5.88 13.94
C GLY A 351 -31.00 -6.22 12.76
N THR A 352 -32.16 -5.57 12.63
CA THR A 352 -33.05 -5.75 11.48
C THR A 352 -32.37 -5.34 10.17
N ALA A 353 -32.46 -6.21 9.18
CA ALA A 353 -31.92 -6.01 7.83
C ALA A 353 -32.97 -6.16 6.72
N GLU A 354 -34.20 -6.55 7.07
CA GLU A 354 -35.31 -6.73 6.13
C GLU A 354 -36.14 -5.44 6.03
N ASP A 355 -36.34 -4.95 4.82
CA ASP A 355 -36.98 -3.66 4.55
C ASP A 355 -38.40 -3.53 5.13
N ASP A 356 -39.22 -4.57 4.98
CA ASP A 356 -40.63 -4.55 5.38
C ASP A 356 -40.85 -5.06 6.83
N LYS A 357 -39.80 -5.52 7.52
CA LYS A 357 -39.90 -5.98 8.91
C LYS A 357 -40.01 -4.76 9.82
N VAL A 358 -41.06 -4.72 10.64
CA VAL A 358 -41.25 -3.68 11.66
C VAL A 358 -40.24 -3.89 12.79
N SER A 359 -39.40 -2.89 13.03
CA SER A 359 -38.50 -2.84 14.19
C SER A 359 -39.32 -2.60 15.45
N ALA A 360 -39.07 -3.41 16.49
CA ALA A 360 -39.80 -3.31 17.74
C ALA A 360 -39.45 -2.04 18.53
N VAL A 361 -38.19 -1.59 18.44
CA VAL A 361 -37.67 -0.42 19.17
C VAL A 361 -37.92 0.88 18.41
N ASN A 362 -37.88 0.86 17.08
CA ASN A 362 -38.17 2.05 16.27
C ASN A 362 -39.66 2.22 15.93
N HIS A 363 -40.48 1.18 16.16
CA HIS A 363 -41.91 1.14 15.84
C HIS A 363 -42.27 1.42 14.36
N MET A 364 -41.34 1.17 13.44
CA MET A 364 -41.52 1.33 12.00
C MET A 364 -40.68 0.33 11.20
N SER A 365 -40.96 0.20 9.90
CA SER A 365 -40.14 -0.62 9.00
C SER A 365 -38.85 0.11 8.61
N LEU A 366 -37.81 -0.65 8.26
CA LEU A 366 -36.56 -0.07 7.80
C LEU A 366 -36.75 0.72 6.49
N LYS A 367 -37.68 0.29 5.64
CA LYS A 367 -38.10 0.99 4.43
C LYS A 367 -38.69 2.36 4.73
N ASP A 368 -39.57 2.45 5.73
CA ASP A 368 -40.15 3.73 6.15
C ASP A 368 -39.07 4.65 6.69
N ALA A 369 -38.18 4.14 7.56
CA ALA A 369 -37.06 4.91 8.10
C ALA A 369 -36.12 5.44 7.00
N ARG A 370 -35.83 4.65 5.97
CA ARG A 370 -35.03 5.08 4.80
C ARG A 370 -35.71 6.21 4.02
N ASN A 371 -37.01 6.09 3.77
CA ASN A 371 -37.78 7.13 3.09
C ASN A 371 -37.81 8.42 3.91
N ASN A 372 -38.03 8.31 5.21
CA ASN A 372 -37.98 9.43 6.16
C ASN A 372 -36.62 10.12 6.12
N TYR A 373 -35.53 9.34 6.16
CA TYR A 373 -34.18 9.87 6.11
C TYR A 373 -33.91 10.61 4.79
N GLN A 374 -34.38 10.09 3.65
CA GLN A 374 -34.28 10.80 2.36
C GLN A 374 -35.07 12.10 2.32
N GLN A 375 -36.20 12.16 3.03
CA GLN A 375 -37.09 13.31 3.01
C GLN A 375 -36.63 14.44 3.93
N PHE A 376 -36.17 14.12 5.14
CA PHE A 376 -35.86 15.12 6.17
C PHE A 376 -34.63 14.79 7.04
N GLY A 377 -33.82 13.79 6.68
CA GLY A 377 -32.53 13.52 7.33
C GLY A 377 -32.60 12.77 8.66
N ALA A 378 -33.77 12.24 9.05
CA ALA A 378 -33.95 11.42 10.26
C ALA A 378 -34.82 10.20 9.97
N CYS A 379 -34.74 9.15 10.80
CA CYS A 379 -35.61 7.98 10.66
C CYS A 379 -37.07 8.29 11.06
N SER A 380 -37.31 9.34 11.86
CA SER A 380 -38.64 9.81 12.31
C SER A 380 -38.62 11.34 12.42
N GLU A 381 -39.76 12.00 12.19
CA GLU A 381 -39.88 13.47 12.32
C GLU A 381 -39.53 13.95 13.74
N GLU A 382 -39.82 13.14 14.75
CA GLU A 382 -39.57 13.48 16.16
C GLU A 382 -38.07 13.63 16.48
N PHE A 383 -37.22 12.99 15.67
CA PHE A 383 -35.77 12.96 15.87
C PHE A 383 -35.02 13.98 15.02
N ILE A 384 -35.69 14.78 14.20
CA ILE A 384 -35.07 15.83 13.36
C ILE A 384 -34.17 16.76 14.19
N LYS A 385 -34.53 17.02 15.45
CA LYS A 385 -33.75 17.86 16.37
C LYS A 385 -32.51 17.19 16.97
N TYR A 386 -32.37 15.87 16.87
CA TYR A 386 -31.26 15.12 17.46
C TYR A 386 -30.31 14.52 16.42
N VAL A 387 -30.67 14.58 15.14
CA VAL A 387 -29.80 14.13 14.06
C VAL A 387 -28.73 15.17 13.77
N ASN A 388 -27.52 14.68 13.50
CA ASN A 388 -26.43 15.52 13.03
C ASN A 388 -26.80 16.11 11.65
N LYS A 389 -26.95 17.44 11.54
CA LYS A 389 -27.31 18.11 10.27
C LYS A 389 -26.16 18.11 9.27
N HIS A 390 -24.95 17.80 9.74
CA HIS A 390 -23.78 17.53 8.92
C HIS A 390 -23.37 16.06 9.11
N PRO A 391 -24.08 15.10 8.49
CA PRO A 391 -23.61 13.72 8.40
C PRO A 391 -22.14 13.77 8.03
N GLY A 392 -21.26 13.28 8.93
CA GLY A 392 -19.83 13.52 8.80
C GLY A 392 -19.40 13.35 7.37
N LYS A 393 -18.85 14.44 6.79
CA LYS A 393 -18.38 14.50 5.40
C LYS A 393 -17.57 13.26 5.01
N TYR A 394 -16.98 12.61 6.02
CA TYR A 394 -16.06 11.50 5.94
C TYR A 394 -16.63 10.13 6.37
N MET A 395 -17.91 10.04 6.75
CA MET A 395 -18.54 8.82 7.30
C MET A 395 -19.45 8.05 6.33
N LYS A 396 -19.56 8.51 5.09
CA LYS A 396 -20.39 7.87 4.07
C LYS A 396 -19.64 6.65 3.50
N GLY A 397 -20.26 5.47 3.62
CA GLY A 397 -19.69 4.19 3.18
C GLY A 397 -19.60 4.06 1.66
#